data_AF-A0A965YRU5-F1
#
_entry.id   AF-A0A965YRU5-F1
#
_cell.length_a   1.000
_cell.length_b   1.000
_cell.length_c   1.000
_cell.angle_alpha   90.00
_cell.angle_beta   90.00
_cell.angle_gamma   90.00
#
_symmetry.space_group_name_H-M   'P 1'
#
loop_
_entity.id
_entity.type
_entity.pdbx_description
1 polymer ?
#
loop_
_entity_poly.entity_id
_entity_poly.type
_entity_poly.pdbx_seq_one_letter_code
_entity_poly.pdbx_strand_id
1 'polypeptide(L)'
;MEKQSVLLNSFLIPLAWVIQYLELDYKKLTILISLMCLDMVTGTIKAYVAKQDITSRRWVAGFLSKLVVLLIPFVIALMAKGVDIDVRWFVGLSLSILIVAESYSILGNVHTIKTGEAVAEIDAVSAIIKALREILENMIQRGR
;
A
#
# COMPACT_ATOMS: atom_id res chain seq x y z
N MET A 1 -28.21 -11.69 -15.23
CA MET A 1 -26.92 -12.33 -14.87
C MET A 1 -25.88 -12.23 -15.98
N GLU A 2 -26.22 -12.57 -17.23
CA GLU A 2 -25.28 -12.56 -18.38
C GLU A 2 -24.63 -11.19 -18.67
N LYS A 3 -25.40 -10.09 -18.61
CA LYS A 3 -24.83 -8.74 -18.79
C LYS A 3 -23.87 -8.32 -17.67
N GLN A 4 -24.11 -8.77 -16.44
CA GLN A 4 -23.23 -8.48 -15.31
C GLN A 4 -21.92 -9.26 -15.43
N SER A 5 -21.96 -10.53 -15.83
CA SER A 5 -20.74 -11.33 -16.05
C SER A 5 -19.91 -10.81 -17.23
N VAL A 6 -20.54 -10.36 -18.31
CA VAL A 6 -19.84 -9.75 -19.45
C VAL A 6 -19.19 -8.41 -19.06
N LEU A 7 -19.87 -7.57 -18.28
CA LEU A 7 -19.32 -6.31 -17.78
C LEU A 7 -18.15 -6.53 -16.81
N LEU A 8 -18.28 -7.50 -15.89
CA LEU A 8 -17.20 -7.86 -14.95
C LEU A 8 -15.97 -8.35 -15.70
N ASN A 9 -16.16 -9.25 -16.68
CA ASN A 9 -15.06 -9.81 -17.47
C ASN A 9 -14.35 -8.74 -18.30
N SER A 10 -15.10 -7.77 -18.85
CA SER A 10 -14.53 -6.68 -19.64
C SER A 10 -13.56 -5.79 -18.83
N PHE A 11 -13.77 -5.66 -17.52
CA PHE A 11 -12.88 -4.90 -16.63
C PHE A 11 -11.76 -5.75 -16.02
N LEU A 12 -12.04 -7.01 -15.67
CA LEU A 12 -11.07 -7.88 -15.01
C LEU A 12 -9.97 -8.37 -15.95
N ILE A 13 -10.29 -8.62 -17.22
CA ILE A 13 -9.32 -9.14 -18.20
C ILE A 13 -8.17 -8.16 -18.45
N PRO A 14 -8.40 -6.86 -18.73
CA PRO A 14 -7.31 -5.90 -18.90
C PRO A 14 -6.46 -5.75 -17.64
N LEU A 15 -7.08 -5.75 -16.46
CA LEU A 15 -6.36 -5.62 -15.19
C LEU A 15 -5.47 -6.84 -14.93
N ALA A 16 -5.99 -8.05 -15.15
CA ALA A 16 -5.23 -9.28 -15.02
C ALA A 16 -4.06 -9.32 -16.01
N TRP A 17 -4.28 -8.84 -17.25
CA TRP A 17 -3.24 -8.74 -18.26
C TRP A 17 -2.12 -7.78 -17.84
N VAL A 18 -2.45 -6.59 -17.31
CA VAL A 18 -1.44 -5.64 -16.80
C VAL A 18 -0.64 -6.25 -15.65
N ILE A 19 -1.29 -6.91 -14.70
CA ILE A 19 -0.61 -7.55 -13.56
C ILE A 19 0.36 -8.63 -14.04
N GLN A 20 -0.07 -9.46 -15.00
CA GLN A 20 0.75 -10.52 -15.57
C GLN A 20 1.90 -9.96 -16.42
N TYR A 21 1.64 -8.94 -17.23
CA TYR A 21 2.63 -8.26 -18.07
C TYR A 21 3.73 -7.59 -17.23
N LEU A 22 3.36 -6.98 -16.11
CA LEU A 22 4.28 -6.33 -15.17
C LEU A 22 4.94 -7.31 -14.19
N GLU A 23 4.60 -8.60 -14.27
CA GLU A 23 5.15 -9.67 -13.43
C GLU A 23 5.05 -9.36 -11.93
N LEU A 24 3.96 -8.69 -11.53
CA LEU A 24 3.70 -8.33 -10.14
C LEU A 24 3.37 -9.58 -9.32
N ASP A 25 3.92 -9.64 -8.10
CA ASP A 25 3.55 -10.68 -7.13
C ASP A 25 2.10 -10.48 -6.69
N TYR A 26 1.19 -11.26 -7.30
CA TYR A 26 -0.25 -11.17 -7.05
C TYR A 26 -0.61 -11.36 -5.57
N LYS A 27 0.16 -12.18 -4.82
CA LYS A 27 -0.09 -12.41 -3.40
C LYS A 27 0.16 -11.12 -2.62
N LYS A 28 1.31 -10.50 -2.84
CA LYS A 28 1.67 -9.22 -2.20
C LYS A 28 0.71 -8.10 -2.59
N LEU A 29 0.35 -8.00 -3.87
CA LEU A 29 -0.60 -6.98 -4.34
C LEU A 29 -1.98 -7.13 -3.67
N THR A 30 -2.48 -8.37 -3.56
CA THR A 30 -3.77 -8.66 -2.91
C THR A 30 -3.73 -8.33 -1.41
N ILE A 31 -2.64 -8.66 -0.73
CA ILE A 31 -2.43 -8.30 0.68
C ILE A 31 -2.43 -6.78 0.84
N LEU A 32 -1.67 -6.06 0.00
CA LEU A 32 -1.59 -4.61 0.04
C LEU A 32 -2.97 -3.95 -0.11
N ILE A 33 -3.72 -4.33 -1.15
CA ILE A 33 -5.08 -3.80 -1.40
C ILE A 33 -6.00 -4.08 -0.21
N SER A 34 -5.91 -5.29 0.36
CA SER A 34 -6.71 -5.67 1.54
C SER A 34 -6.38 -4.79 2.75
N LEU A 35 -5.08 -4.52 2.99
CA LEU A 35 -4.64 -3.64 4.06
C LEU A 35 -5.07 -2.19 3.83
N MET A 36 -4.98 -1.67 2.61
CA MET A 36 -5.43 -0.30 2.29
C MET A 36 -6.93 -0.09 2.59
N CYS A 37 -7.74 -1.11 2.29
CA CYS A 37 -9.17 -1.15 2.63
C CYS A 37 -9.39 -1.16 4.15
N LEU A 38 -8.69 -2.05 4.87
CA LEU A 38 -8.76 -2.09 6.33
C LEU A 38 -8.28 -0.79 6.98
N ASP A 39 -7.25 -0.17 6.41
CA ASP A 39 -6.73 1.11 6.88
C ASP A 39 -7.73 2.25 6.65
N MET A 40 -8.48 2.25 5.55
CA MET A 40 -9.56 3.23 5.37
C MET A 40 -10.67 3.06 6.42
N VAL A 41 -11.04 1.82 6.72
CA VAL A 41 -12.06 1.53 7.74
C VAL A 41 -11.56 1.97 9.11
N THR A 42 -10.36 1.55 9.52
CA THR A 42 -9.79 1.89 10.82
C THR A 42 -9.49 3.38 10.96
N GLY A 43 -9.03 4.05 9.91
CA GLY A 43 -8.82 5.50 9.88
C GLY A 43 -10.13 6.28 10.02
N THR A 44 -11.22 5.78 9.44
CA THR A 44 -12.57 6.39 9.61
C THR A 44 -13.08 6.21 11.04
N ILE A 45 -12.92 5.01 11.62
CA ILE A 45 -13.28 4.75 13.02
C ILE A 45 -12.45 5.63 13.96
N LYS A 46 -11.14 5.78 13.71
CA LYS A 46 -10.28 6.71 14.46
C LYS A 46 -10.83 8.12 14.43
N ALA A 47 -11.17 8.64 13.25
CA ALA A 47 -11.69 10.00 13.12
C ALA A 47 -12.99 10.19 13.92
N TYR A 48 -13.87 9.17 13.92
CA TYR A 48 -15.09 9.17 14.72
C TYR A 48 -14.80 9.22 16.23
N VAL A 49 -13.92 8.34 16.72
CA VAL A 49 -13.54 8.25 18.14
C VAL A 49 -12.83 9.51 18.61
N ALA A 50 -11.93 10.07 17.80
CA ALA A 50 -11.20 11.29 18.09
C ALA A 50 -12.05 12.57 17.92
N LYS A 51 -13.36 12.45 17.68
CA LYS A 51 -14.30 13.56 17.46
C LYS A 51 -13.83 14.55 16.39
N GLN A 52 -13.15 14.05 15.36
CA GLN A 52 -12.74 14.84 14.21
C GLN A 52 -13.84 14.83 13.15
N ASP A 53 -13.95 15.91 12.39
CA ASP A 53 -14.94 15.99 11.31
C ASP A 53 -14.66 14.94 10.22
N ILE A 54 -15.60 14.02 10.04
CA ILE A 54 -15.62 13.07 8.93
C ILE A 54 -16.35 13.75 7.77
N THR A 55 -15.59 14.41 6.91
CA THR A 55 -16.14 15.00 5.68
C THR A 55 -15.89 14.09 4.49
N SER A 56 -16.81 14.10 3.52
CA SER A 56 -16.65 13.38 2.25
C SER A 56 -15.36 13.78 1.54
N ARG A 57 -14.99 15.07 1.59
CA ARG A 57 -13.73 15.59 1.04
C ARG A 57 -12.51 14.92 1.67
N ARG A 58 -12.49 14.75 3.00
CA ARG A 58 -11.37 14.10 3.70
C ARG A 58 -11.29 12.61 3.38
N TRP A 59 -12.43 11.94 3.30
CA TRP A 59 -12.48 10.52 2.94
C TRP A 59 -12.00 10.27 1.50
N VAL A 60 -12.48 11.07 0.55
CA VAL A 60 -12.03 11.01 -0.86
C VAL A 60 -10.54 11.35 -0.97
N ALA A 61 -10.05 12.34 -0.22
CA ALA A 61 -8.62 12.65 -0.20
C ALA A 61 -7.79 11.46 0.31
N GLY A 62 -8.21 10.80 1.40
CA GLY A 62 -7.54 9.60 1.92
C GLY A 62 -7.53 8.44 0.91
N PHE A 63 -8.65 8.22 0.23
CA PHE A 63 -8.75 7.22 -0.84
C PHE A 63 -7.83 7.54 -2.03
N LEU A 64 -7.83 8.79 -2.50
CA LEU A 64 -6.98 9.24 -3.60
C LEU A 64 -5.49 9.13 -3.27
N SER A 65 -5.08 9.54 -2.05
CA SER A 65 -3.70 9.40 -1.60
C SER A 65 -3.22 7.95 -1.68
N LYS A 66 -4.08 7.01 -1.28
CA LYS A 66 -3.80 5.57 -1.38
C LYS A 66 -3.68 5.09 -2.82
N LEU A 67 -4.57 5.51 -3.71
CA LEU A 67 -4.45 5.18 -5.13
C LEU A 67 -3.12 5.69 -5.72
N VAL A 68 -2.69 6.90 -5.34
CA VAL A 68 -1.39 7.44 -5.78
C VAL A 68 -0.22 6.62 -5.23
N VAL A 69 -0.25 6.23 -3.95
CA VAL A 69 0.78 5.36 -3.36
C VAL A 69 0.83 4.00 -4.06
N LEU A 70 -0.32 3.44 -4.42
CA LEU A 70 -0.41 2.17 -5.16
C LEU A 70 0.27 2.27 -6.53
N LEU A 71 0.38 3.45 -7.15
CA LEU A 71 1.07 3.61 -8.44
C LEU A 71 2.59 3.37 -8.35
N ILE A 72 3.21 3.49 -7.17
CA ILE A 72 4.67 3.33 -6.99
C ILE A 72 5.19 1.99 -7.56
N PRO A 73 4.69 0.81 -7.13
CA PRO A 73 5.13 -0.47 -7.70
C PRO A 73 4.85 -0.61 -9.20
N PHE A 74 3.76 0.00 -9.70
CA PHE A 74 3.43 -0.04 -11.14
C PHE A 74 4.40 0.79 -11.97
N VAL A 75 4.78 1.98 -11.50
CA VAL A 75 5.78 2.84 -12.16
C VAL A 75 7.14 2.14 -12.21
N ILE A 76 7.55 1.51 -11.10
CA ILE A 76 8.80 0.74 -11.04
C ILE A 76 8.76 -0.44 -12.04
N ALA A 77 7.66 -1.19 -12.08
CA ALA A 77 7.51 -2.34 -12.98
C ALA A 77 7.43 -1.92 -14.47
N LEU A 78 6.77 -0.80 -14.77
CA LEU A 78 6.72 -0.25 -16.14
C LEU A 78 8.10 0.22 -16.59
N MET A 79 8.84 0.90 -15.72
CA MET A 79 10.22 1.33 -15.99
C MET A 79 11.12 0.11 -16.24
N ALA A 80 11.01 -0.93 -15.40
CA ALA A 80 11.71 -2.20 -15.57
C ALA A 80 11.55 -2.79 -16.97
N LYS A 81 10.29 -2.91 -17.40
CA LYS A 81 9.94 -3.47 -18.71
C LYS A 81 10.34 -2.55 -19.86
N GLY A 82 10.24 -1.24 -19.68
CA GLY A 82 10.61 -0.27 -20.72
C GLY A 82 12.12 -0.19 -20.98
N VAL A 83 12.96 -0.47 -19.98
CA VAL A 83 14.44 -0.42 -20.08
C VAL A 83 15.05 -1.83 -20.21
N ASP A 84 14.23 -2.88 -20.22
CA ASP A 84 14.64 -4.29 -20.33
C ASP A 84 15.62 -4.74 -19.21
N ILE A 85 15.37 -4.29 -17.98
CA ILE A 85 16.16 -4.66 -16.79
C ILE A 85 15.33 -5.57 -15.89
N ASP A 86 15.91 -6.69 -15.43
CA ASP A 86 15.29 -7.53 -14.40
C ASP A 86 15.39 -6.86 -13.03
N VAL A 87 14.32 -6.15 -12.65
CA VAL A 87 14.15 -5.57 -11.31
C VAL A 87 12.96 -6.19 -10.58
N ARG A 88 12.64 -7.47 -10.84
CA ARG A 88 11.57 -8.21 -10.11
C ARG A 88 11.74 -8.12 -8.59
N TRP A 89 12.99 -8.22 -8.13
CA TRP A 89 13.32 -8.10 -6.71
C TRP A 89 12.94 -6.73 -6.15
N PHE A 90 13.14 -5.66 -6.93
CA PHE A 90 12.90 -4.28 -6.52
C PHE A 90 11.41 -3.94 -6.53
N VAL A 91 10.68 -4.42 -7.54
CA VAL A 91 9.21 -4.36 -7.58
C VAL A 91 8.62 -5.10 -6.36
N GLY A 92 9.11 -6.31 -6.09
CA GLY A 92 8.70 -7.10 -4.92
C GLY A 92 9.05 -6.43 -3.59
N LEU A 93 10.17 -5.71 -3.51
CA LEU A 93 10.57 -4.92 -2.36
C LEU A 93 9.62 -3.72 -2.15
N SER A 94 9.29 -3.00 -3.22
CA SER A 94 8.38 -1.85 -3.15
C SER A 94 7.00 -2.26 -2.61
N LEU A 95 6.44 -3.38 -3.09
CA LEU A 95 5.19 -3.94 -2.56
C LEU A 95 5.32 -4.31 -1.07
N SER A 96 6.44 -4.94 -0.67
CA SER A 96 6.68 -5.30 0.73
C SER A 96 6.77 -4.07 1.64
N ILE A 97 7.42 -2.99 1.21
CA ILE A 97 7.50 -1.73 1.96
C ILE A 97 6.11 -1.13 2.14
N LEU A 98 5.30 -1.09 1.09
CA LEU A 98 3.94 -0.56 1.16
C LEU A 98 3.05 -1.40 2.09
N ILE A 99 3.18 -2.73 2.08
CA ILE A 99 2.46 -3.62 3.02
C ILE A 99 2.81 -3.27 4.47
N VAL A 100 4.10 -3.05 4.75
CA VAL A 100 4.55 -2.65 6.10
C VAL A 100 4.00 -1.27 6.47
N ALA A 101 4.01 -0.32 5.54
CA ALA A 101 3.48 1.02 5.76
C ALA A 101 1.97 1.00 6.09
N GLU A 102 1.16 0.27 5.32
CA GLU A 102 -0.29 0.14 5.57
C GLU A 102 -0.55 -0.60 6.90
N SER A 103 0.21 -1.65 7.20
CA SER A 103 0.09 -2.37 8.48
C SER A 103 0.37 -1.45 9.66
N TYR A 104 1.40 -0.59 9.53
CA TYR A 104 1.73 0.37 10.55
C TYR A 104 0.60 1.42 10.72
N SER A 105 0.10 1.98 9.62
CA SER A 105 -1.01 2.93 9.64
C SER A 105 -2.21 2.38 10.43
N ILE A 106 -2.56 1.11 10.20
CA ILE A 106 -3.61 0.41 10.94
C ILE A 106 -3.29 0.34 12.44
N LEU A 107 -2.05 -0.03 12.82
CA LEU A 107 -1.66 -0.09 14.23
C LEU A 107 -1.76 1.28 14.92
N GLY A 108 -1.35 2.35 14.25
CA GLY A 108 -1.51 3.73 14.74
C GLY A 108 -2.98 4.13 14.90
N ASN A 109 -3.83 3.72 13.95
CA ASN A 109 -5.29 3.91 14.04
C ASN A 109 -5.88 3.16 15.23
N VAL A 110 -5.53 1.88 15.41
CA VAL A 110 -5.98 1.06 16.54
C VAL A 110 -5.52 1.64 17.88
N HIS A 111 -4.27 2.09 17.98
CA HIS A 111 -3.77 2.73 19.19
C HIS A 111 -4.60 3.97 19.54
N THR A 112 -4.80 4.87 18.58
CA THR A 112 -5.58 6.10 18.78
C THR A 112 -7.03 5.80 19.17
N ILE A 113 -7.65 4.78 18.58
CA ILE A 113 -9.01 4.33 18.95
C ILE A 113 -9.04 3.87 20.42
N LYS A 114 -8.00 3.20 20.89
CA LYS A 114 -7.93 2.63 22.24
C LYS A 114 -7.59 3.68 23.31
N THR A 115 -6.68 4.59 23.03
CA THR A 115 -6.16 5.56 24.01
C THR A 115 -6.83 6.92 23.90
N GLY A 116 -7.42 7.25 22.75
CA GLY A 116 -7.88 8.59 22.43
C GLY A 116 -6.75 9.57 22.07
N GLU A 117 -5.49 9.15 22.21
CA GLU A 117 -4.31 9.95 21.90
C GLU A 117 -3.83 9.65 20.48
N ALA A 118 -3.69 10.70 19.68
CA ALA A 118 -3.18 10.55 18.32
C ALA A 118 -1.70 10.14 18.36
N VAL A 119 -1.40 8.97 17.80
CA VAL A 119 0.00 8.61 17.52
C VAL A 119 0.49 9.49 16.37
N ALA A 120 1.62 10.17 16.55
CA ALA A 120 2.25 10.91 15.47
C ALA A 120 2.67 9.93 14.36
N GLU A 121 2.04 10.03 13.18
CA GLU A 121 2.36 9.25 11.97
C GLU A 121 3.83 9.35 11.53
N ILE A 122 4.57 10.34 12.05
CA ILE A 122 5.98 10.56 11.71
C ILE A 122 6.90 9.58 12.46
N ASP A 123 6.64 9.26 13.73
CA ASP A 123 7.50 8.36 14.53
C ASP A 123 7.49 6.93 13.97
N ALA A 124 6.31 6.56 13.52
CA ALA A 124 5.95 5.37 12.80
C ALA A 124 6.74 5.10 11.52
N VAL A 125 6.60 6.03 10.58
CA VAL A 125 7.29 6.01 9.30
C VAL A 125 8.79 6.10 9.54
N SER A 126 9.24 6.89 10.52
CA SER A 126 10.64 6.97 10.90
C SER A 126 11.19 5.64 11.41
N ALA A 127 10.42 4.87 12.19
CA ALA A 127 10.81 3.54 12.65
C ALA A 127 10.93 2.54 11.48
N ILE A 128 10.01 2.59 10.51
CA ILE A 128 10.08 1.75 9.29
C ILE A 128 11.29 2.14 8.44
N ILE A 129 11.53 3.44 8.21
CA ILE A 129 12.68 3.94 7.46
C ILE A 129 13.98 3.50 8.15
N LYS A 130 14.03 3.59 9.48
CA LYS A 130 15.18 3.14 10.27
C LYS A 130 15.41 1.63 10.11
N ALA A 131 14.36 0.82 10.22
CA ALA A 131 14.44 -0.63 10.00
C ALA A 131 14.89 -0.98 8.57
N LEU A 132 14.38 -0.27 7.55
CA LEU A 132 14.82 -0.43 6.16
C LEU A 132 16.29 -0.06 5.96
N ARG A 133 16.73 1.04 6.58
CA ARG A 133 18.12 1.48 6.57
C ARG A 133 19.03 0.42 7.20
N GLU A 134 18.64 -0.13 8.35
CA GLU A 134 19.38 -1.19 9.03
C GLU A 134 19.46 -2.47 8.17
N ILE A 135 18.37 -2.85 7.48
CA ILE A 135 18.39 -3.99 6.54
C ILE A 135 19.35 -3.73 5.38
N LEU A 136 19.30 -2.55 4.75
CA LEU A 136 20.19 -2.19 3.64
C LEU A 136 21.66 -2.13 4.07
N GLU A 137 21.95 -1.53 5.22
CA GLU A 137 23.29 -1.49 5.81
C GLU A 137 23.83 -2.90 6.06
N ASN A 138 23.00 -3.79 6.61
CA ASN A 138 23.36 -5.19 6.83
C ASN A 138 23.60 -5.96 5.52
N MET A 139 22.84 -5.68 4.46
CA MET A 139 23.08 -6.29 3.14
C MET A 139 24.39 -5.81 2.52
N ILE A 140 24.70 -4.51 2.62
CA ILE A 140 25.98 -3.96 2.14
C ILE A 140 27.16 -4.54 2.93
N GLN A 141 27.02 -4.70 4.24
CA GLN A 141 28.08 -5.26 5.09
C GLN A 141 28.30 -6.76 4.86
N ARG A 142 27.24 -7.53 4.58
CA ARG A 142 27.35 -8.97 4.25
C ARG A 142 27.78 -9.26 2.81
N GLY A 143 27.71 -8.26 1.93
CA GLY A 143 28.21 -8.34 0.55
C GLY A 143 29.70 -8.01 0.39
N ARG A 144 30.41 -7.76 1.49
CA ARG A 144 31.89 -7.68 1.58
C ARG A 144 32.42 -8.90 2.31
#